data_AF-A0A5C5XTE8-F1
#
_entry.id   AF-A0A5C5XTE8-F1
#
_cell.length_a   1.000
_cell.length_b   1.000
_cell.length_c   1.000
_cell.angle_alpha   90.00
_cell.angle_beta   90.00
_cell.angle_gamma   90.00
#
_symmetry.space_group_name_H-M   'P 1'
#
loop_
_entity.id
_entity.type
_entity.pdbx_description
1 polymer ?
#
loop_
_entity_poly.entity_id
_entity_poly.type
_entity_poly.pdbx_seq_one_letter_code
_entity_poly.pdbx_strand_id
1 'polypeptide(L)'
;MVKRYGFSIVELLVVFTIISILLALLFPAVQSARERARETVCKNNLRQIHLALSRFRGIHKQLPNPAPQGRTGGWMVEILPYIEQQNVKDNIMDGIPIANVPALSFRPPAIFRCPRRTVLDQTLEDAMFPGHYVIVREERGAVYDAPVSFSVPWINGPEMRRDVLIGSIGPHSNGFFFSDSSQQGVGFMLNGQSIH
;
A
#
# COMPACT_ATOMS: atom_id res chain seq x y z
N MET A 1 2.04 -64.53 0.51
CA MET A 1 3.34 -64.04 1.04
C MET A 1 3.65 -62.70 0.41
N VAL A 2 3.63 -61.61 1.19
CA VAL A 2 3.98 -60.27 0.68
C VAL A 2 5.49 -60.09 0.85
N LYS A 3 6.21 -59.98 -0.26
CA LYS A 3 7.66 -59.78 -0.29
C LYS A 3 7.94 -58.33 0.10
N ARG A 4 8.46 -58.09 1.31
CA ARG A 4 8.92 -56.76 1.72
C ARG A 4 10.29 -56.50 1.08
N TYR A 5 10.34 -55.55 0.14
CA TYR A 5 11.60 -55.01 -0.36
C TYR A 5 12.16 -54.05 0.70
N GLY A 6 13.31 -54.39 1.28
CA GLY A 6 14.02 -53.52 2.22
C GLY A 6 14.75 -52.43 1.44
N PHE A 7 14.51 -51.16 1.79
CA PHE A 7 15.24 -50.03 1.24
C PHE A 7 16.66 -50.02 1.84
N SER A 8 17.68 -49.81 1.01
CA SER A 8 19.04 -49.67 1.53
C SER A 8 19.21 -48.28 2.17
N ILE A 9 20.01 -48.20 3.24
CA ILE A 9 20.34 -46.91 3.90
C ILE A 9 20.93 -45.92 2.89
N VAL A 10 21.69 -46.43 1.91
CA VAL A 10 22.33 -45.61 0.87
C VAL A 10 21.31 -44.97 -0.05
N GLU A 11 20.28 -45.70 -0.50
CA GLU A 11 19.22 -45.14 -1.35
C GLU A 11 18.48 -44.00 -0.65
N LEU A 12 18.18 -44.15 0.65
CA LEU A 12 17.54 -43.10 1.42
C LEU A 12 18.42 -41.85 1.55
N LEU A 13 19.73 -42.05 1.74
CA LEU A 13 20.70 -40.96 1.87
C LEU A 13 20.88 -40.17 0.56
N VAL A 14 20.91 -40.84 -0.59
CA VAL A 14 21.01 -40.18 -1.90
C VAL A 14 19.74 -39.37 -2.18
N VAL A 15 18.56 -39.91 -1.90
CA VAL A 15 17.30 -39.19 -2.13
C VAL A 15 17.20 -37.95 -1.23
N PHE A 16 17.57 -38.07 0.05
CA PHE A 16 17.56 -36.94 0.97
C PHE A 16 18.53 -35.83 0.56
N THR A 17 19.73 -36.19 0.09
CA THR A 17 20.71 -35.19 -0.37
C THR A 17 20.22 -34.46 -1.62
N ILE A 18 19.61 -35.15 -2.58
CA ILE A 18 19.02 -34.51 -3.77
C ILE A 18 17.89 -33.55 -3.38
N ILE A 19 16.95 -33.98 -2.53
CA ILE A 19 15.84 -33.12 -2.07
C ILE A 19 16.38 -31.86 -1.35
N SER A 20 17.39 -32.03 -0.50
CA SER A 20 17.99 -30.92 0.24
C SER A 20 18.62 -29.87 -0.70
N ILE A 21 19.32 -30.31 -1.75
CA ILE A 21 19.91 -29.42 -2.76
C ILE A 21 18.80 -28.68 -3.54
N LEU A 22 17.74 -29.39 -3.96
CA LEU A 22 16.61 -28.77 -4.66
C LEU A 22 15.93 -27.70 -3.79
N LEU A 23 15.68 -27.98 -2.52
CA LEU A 23 15.08 -27.02 -1.59
C LEU A 23 15.99 -25.82 -1.34
N ALA A 24 17.31 -26.03 -1.21
CA ALA A 24 18.28 -24.95 -1.02
C ALA A 24 18.28 -23.95 -2.19
N LEU A 25 18.05 -24.42 -3.42
CA LEU A 25 17.94 -23.56 -4.60
C LEU A 25 16.57 -22.88 -4.72
N LEU A 26 15.49 -23.55 -4.29
CA LEU A 26 14.13 -23.02 -4.36
C LEU A 26 13.84 -21.93 -3.31
N PHE A 27 14.37 -22.08 -2.09
CA PHE A 27 14.07 -21.16 -0.99
C PHE A 27 14.39 -19.68 -1.28
N PRO A 28 15.61 -19.28 -1.72
CA PRO A 28 15.92 -17.89 -2.03
C PRO A 28 15.09 -17.35 -3.20
N ALA A 29 14.78 -18.18 -4.19
CA ALA A 29 13.98 -17.79 -5.36
C ALA A 29 12.53 -17.45 -4.96
N VAL A 30 11.91 -18.25 -4.09
CA VAL A 30 10.54 -18.01 -3.61
C VAL A 30 10.44 -16.69 -2.83
N GLN A 31 11.45 -16.35 -2.02
CA GLN A 31 11.44 -15.09 -1.27
C GLN A 31 11.56 -13.87 -2.19
N SER A 32 12.45 -13.93 -3.18
CA SER A 32 12.57 -12.86 -4.19
C SER A 32 11.26 -12.66 -4.97
N ALA A 33 10.60 -13.75 -5.35
CA ALA A 33 9.32 -13.70 -6.04
C ALA A 33 8.22 -13.07 -5.18
N ARG A 34 8.12 -13.45 -3.89
CA ARG A 34 7.16 -12.85 -2.94
C ARG A 34 7.38 -11.34 -2.80
N GLU A 35 8.62 -10.92 -2.71
CA GLU A 35 8.95 -9.50 -2.52
C GLU A 35 8.58 -8.66 -3.74
N ARG A 36 8.89 -9.16 -4.94
CA ARG A 36 8.47 -8.54 -6.21
C ARG A 36 6.94 -8.50 -6.34
N ALA A 37 6.23 -9.52 -5.87
CA ALA A 37 4.77 -9.53 -5.87
C ALA A 37 4.21 -8.43 -4.96
N ARG A 38 4.76 -8.25 -3.75
CA ARG A 38 4.37 -7.16 -2.83
C ARG A 38 4.61 -5.78 -3.42
N GLU A 39 5.75 -5.58 -4.06
CA GLU A 39 6.06 -4.34 -4.80
C GLU A 39 5.06 -4.10 -5.92
N THR A 40 4.77 -5.13 -6.72
CA THR A 40 3.80 -5.07 -7.83
C THR A 40 2.42 -4.64 -7.33
N VAL A 41 1.95 -5.20 -6.21
CA VAL A 41 0.68 -4.83 -5.60
C VAL A 41 0.70 -3.38 -5.12
N CYS A 42 1.77 -2.93 -4.46
CA CYS A 42 1.89 -1.56 -3.99
C CYS A 42 1.85 -0.54 -5.16
N LYS A 43 2.56 -0.82 -6.26
CA LYS A 43 2.49 -0.03 -7.50
C LYS A 43 1.08 -0.05 -8.10
N ASN A 44 0.45 -1.21 -8.18
CA ASN A 44 -0.90 -1.32 -8.72
C ASN A 44 -1.93 -0.53 -7.88
N ASN A 45 -1.81 -0.54 -6.56
CA ASN A 45 -2.63 0.28 -5.67
C ASN A 45 -2.48 1.76 -5.99
N LEU A 46 -1.24 2.29 -6.09
CA LEU A 46 -0.99 3.68 -6.47
C LEU A 46 -1.65 4.06 -7.80
N ARG A 47 -1.49 3.20 -8.81
CA ARG A 47 -2.11 3.40 -10.13
C ARG A 47 -3.64 3.45 -10.02
N GLN A 48 -4.25 2.52 -9.31
CA GLN A 48 -5.71 2.48 -9.15
C GLN A 48 -6.24 3.68 -8.37
N ILE A 49 -5.53 4.10 -7.31
CA ILE A 49 -5.86 5.31 -6.54
C ILE A 49 -5.77 6.55 -7.44
N HIS A 50 -4.70 6.69 -8.22
CA HIS A 50 -4.56 7.81 -9.16
C HIS A 50 -5.67 7.82 -10.21
N LEU A 51 -6.04 6.65 -10.75
CA LEU A 51 -7.17 6.52 -11.67
C LEU A 51 -8.49 6.93 -11.02
N ALA A 52 -8.72 6.54 -9.76
CA ALA A 52 -9.90 6.93 -9.00
C ALA A 52 -9.96 8.45 -8.76
N LEU A 53 -8.83 9.08 -8.39
CA LEU A 53 -8.73 10.54 -8.29
C LEU A 53 -8.97 11.23 -9.63
N SER A 54 -8.45 10.67 -10.73
CA SER A 54 -8.67 11.21 -12.07
C SER A 54 -10.15 11.10 -12.48
N ARG A 55 -10.82 9.99 -12.14
CA ARG A 55 -12.28 9.81 -12.35
C ARG A 55 -13.08 10.81 -11.53
N PHE A 56 -12.78 10.95 -10.24
CA PHE A 56 -13.39 11.95 -9.37
C PHE A 56 -13.27 13.34 -9.98
N ARG A 57 -12.04 13.75 -10.33
CA ARG A 57 -11.77 15.05 -10.96
C ARG A 57 -12.45 15.21 -12.31
N GLY A 58 -12.56 14.14 -13.11
CA GLY A 58 -13.27 14.17 -14.39
C GLY A 58 -14.75 14.53 -14.24
N ILE A 59 -15.39 14.03 -13.18
CA ILE A 59 -16.81 14.26 -12.85
C ILE A 59 -17.01 15.60 -12.14
N HIS A 60 -16.27 15.83 -11.05
CA HIS A 60 -16.45 16.99 -10.18
C HIS A 60 -15.70 18.25 -10.64
N LYS A 61 -14.85 18.14 -11.67
CA LYS A 61 -13.97 19.20 -12.20
C LYS A 61 -12.97 19.79 -11.21
N GLN A 62 -12.81 19.15 -10.05
CA GLN A 62 -11.87 19.52 -9.00
C GLN A 62 -11.31 18.25 -8.34
N LEU A 63 -10.18 18.37 -7.64
CA LEU A 63 -9.75 17.31 -6.72
C LEU A 63 -10.73 17.22 -5.54
N PRO A 64 -10.78 16.09 -4.82
CA PRO A 64 -11.48 16.00 -3.54
C PRO A 64 -11.15 17.18 -2.63
N ASN A 65 -12.00 17.52 -1.68
CA ASN A 65 -11.65 18.57 -0.71
C ASN A 65 -10.64 18.02 0.30
N PRO A 66 -9.79 18.87 0.91
CA PRO A 66 -8.98 18.45 2.04
C PRO A 66 -9.89 18.11 3.22
N ALA A 67 -9.48 17.16 4.07
CA ALA A 67 -10.26 16.89 5.26
C ALA A 67 -10.19 18.09 6.23
N PRO A 68 -11.29 18.45 6.90
CA PRO A 68 -11.23 19.42 7.98
C PRO A 68 -10.33 18.91 9.11
N GLN A 69 -9.61 19.82 9.76
CA GLN A 69 -8.66 19.46 10.81
C GLN A 69 -9.32 18.63 11.92
N GLY A 70 -8.78 17.45 12.20
CA GLY A 70 -9.26 16.55 13.25
C GLY A 70 -10.63 15.91 12.97
N ARG A 71 -11.12 15.98 11.72
CA ARG A 71 -12.42 15.43 11.32
C ARG A 71 -12.27 14.46 10.15
N THR A 72 -13.25 13.59 10.01
CA THR A 72 -13.35 12.67 8.86
C THR A 72 -13.55 13.41 7.56
N GLY A 73 -13.00 12.86 6.49
CA GLY A 73 -13.17 13.35 5.13
C GLY A 73 -11.87 13.28 4.34
N GLY A 74 -11.79 14.11 3.32
CA GLY A 74 -10.60 14.16 2.47
C GLY A 74 -10.61 13.14 1.35
N TRP A 75 -9.56 13.18 0.56
CA TRP A 75 -9.49 12.45 -0.70
C TRP A 75 -9.66 10.93 -0.56
N MET A 76 -9.11 10.30 0.47
CA MET A 76 -9.22 8.85 0.66
C MET A 76 -10.67 8.42 0.89
N VAL A 77 -11.44 9.21 1.64
CA VAL A 77 -12.87 8.94 1.91
C VAL A 77 -13.71 9.26 0.68
N GLU A 78 -13.43 10.38 0.00
CA GLU A 78 -14.19 10.83 -1.16
C GLU A 78 -14.02 9.91 -2.39
N ILE A 79 -12.86 9.25 -2.54
CA ILE A 79 -12.65 8.34 -3.67
C ILE A 79 -13.17 6.92 -3.44
N LEU A 80 -13.63 6.54 -2.24
CA LEU A 80 -14.09 5.18 -1.92
C LEU A 80 -15.08 4.60 -2.95
N PRO A 81 -16.09 5.35 -3.45
CA PRO A 81 -17.00 4.85 -4.48
C PRO A 81 -16.29 4.51 -5.82
N TYR A 82 -15.18 5.18 -6.13
CA TYR A 82 -14.43 5.04 -7.37
C TYR A 82 -13.43 3.87 -7.36
N ILE A 83 -13.25 3.25 -6.20
CA ILE A 83 -12.43 2.05 -5.96
C ILE A 83 -13.28 0.89 -5.43
N GLU A 84 -14.59 0.90 -5.71
CA GLU A 84 -15.53 -0.17 -5.36
C GLU A 84 -15.64 -0.42 -3.84
N GLN A 85 -15.45 0.62 -3.02
CA GLN A 85 -15.56 0.56 -1.56
C GLN A 85 -16.79 1.32 -1.03
N GLN A 86 -17.94 1.18 -1.73
CA GLN A 86 -19.19 1.87 -1.35
C GLN A 86 -19.66 1.47 0.06
N ASN A 87 -19.57 0.19 0.40
CA ASN A 87 -19.90 -0.32 1.73
C ASN A 87 -19.09 0.38 2.84
N VAL A 88 -17.82 0.68 2.61
CA VAL A 88 -16.99 1.40 3.60
C VAL A 88 -17.41 2.87 3.65
N LYS A 89 -17.70 3.49 2.50
CA LYS A 89 -18.18 4.88 2.44
C LYS A 89 -19.47 5.06 3.23
N ASP A 90 -20.42 4.15 3.10
CA ASP A 90 -21.73 4.22 3.78
C ASP A 90 -21.59 4.14 5.32
N ASN A 91 -20.48 3.58 5.82
CA ASN A 91 -20.17 3.48 7.25
C ASN A 91 -19.27 4.62 7.78
N ILE A 92 -18.88 5.57 6.92
CA ILE A 92 -18.09 6.74 7.30
C ILE A 92 -18.96 7.99 7.18
N MET A 93 -19.28 8.59 8.32
CA MET A 93 -19.93 9.90 8.35
C MET A 93 -18.88 10.97 8.03
N ASP A 94 -19.17 11.85 7.06
CA ASP A 94 -18.27 12.93 6.70
C ASP A 94 -18.29 14.06 7.73
N GLY A 95 -17.11 14.62 8.01
CA GLY A 95 -16.98 15.78 8.88
C GLY A 95 -17.33 15.52 10.34
N ILE A 96 -17.24 14.31 10.88
CA ILE A 96 -17.34 14.05 12.34
C ILE A 96 -15.94 14.06 12.97
N PRO A 97 -15.79 14.36 14.28
CA PRO A 97 -14.50 14.23 14.96
C PRO A 97 -13.93 12.81 14.82
N ILE A 98 -12.63 12.68 14.57
CA ILE A 98 -11.97 11.38 14.41
C ILE A 98 -12.15 10.50 15.66
N ALA A 99 -12.23 11.09 16.85
CA ALA A 99 -12.49 10.38 18.10
C ALA A 99 -13.86 9.65 18.14
N ASN A 100 -14.80 10.03 17.27
CA ASN A 100 -16.17 9.52 17.28
C ASN A 100 -16.44 8.53 16.13
N VAL A 101 -15.42 8.14 15.37
CA VAL A 101 -15.60 7.24 14.25
C VAL A 101 -15.77 5.79 14.73
N PRO A 102 -16.62 4.98 14.07
CA PRO A 102 -16.77 3.58 14.44
C PRO A 102 -15.46 2.80 14.28
N ALA A 103 -15.19 1.84 15.18
CA ALA A 103 -13.98 1.01 15.15
C ALA A 103 -13.81 0.24 13.82
N LEU A 104 -14.92 -0.18 13.20
CA LEU A 104 -14.90 -0.82 11.87
C LEU A 104 -14.27 0.05 10.78
N SER A 105 -14.32 1.37 10.93
CA SER A 105 -13.76 2.35 10.00
C SER A 105 -12.31 2.72 10.32
N PHE A 106 -11.71 2.16 11.37
CA PHE A 106 -10.32 2.42 11.72
C PHE A 106 -9.37 1.85 10.68
N ARG A 107 -9.72 0.70 10.10
CA ARG A 107 -8.88 -0.02 9.15
C ARG A 107 -9.19 0.39 7.70
N PRO A 108 -8.20 0.90 6.94
CA PRO A 108 -8.40 1.23 5.55
C PRO A 108 -8.64 -0.03 4.68
N PRO A 109 -9.44 0.09 3.61
CA PRO A 109 -9.46 -0.86 2.51
C PRO A 109 -8.05 -1.31 2.08
N ALA A 110 -7.91 -2.56 1.64
CA ALA A 110 -6.60 -3.12 1.27
C ALA A 110 -5.86 -2.31 0.20
N ILE A 111 -6.59 -1.66 -0.71
CA ILE A 111 -6.01 -0.78 -1.74
C ILE A 111 -5.27 0.42 -1.15
N PHE A 112 -5.67 0.93 0.02
CA PHE A 112 -4.96 2.01 0.72
C PHE A 112 -3.80 1.52 1.58
N ARG A 113 -3.46 0.23 1.52
CA ARG A 113 -2.37 -0.37 2.29
C ARG A 113 -1.31 -0.93 1.37
N CYS A 114 -0.10 -0.38 1.44
CA CYS A 114 1.06 -0.97 0.77
C CYS A 114 1.51 -2.28 1.48
N PRO A 115 1.58 -3.44 0.79
CA PRO A 115 1.97 -4.72 1.40
C PRO A 115 3.43 -4.80 1.89
N ARG A 116 4.24 -3.79 1.58
CA ARG A 116 5.61 -3.63 2.10
C ARG A 116 5.64 -2.93 3.46
N ARG A 117 4.54 -2.29 3.88
CA ARG A 117 4.41 -1.51 5.13
C ARG A 117 3.53 -2.19 6.19
N THR A 118 3.39 -3.52 6.15
CA THR A 118 2.51 -4.26 7.07
C THR A 118 2.90 -4.16 8.54
N VAL A 119 4.12 -3.73 8.87
CA VAL A 119 4.58 -3.53 10.26
C VAL A 119 3.71 -2.52 11.00
N LEU A 120 3.24 -1.47 10.30
CA LEU A 120 2.36 -0.45 10.90
C LEU A 120 0.96 -0.99 11.17
N ASP A 121 0.55 -2.02 10.42
CA ASP A 121 -0.77 -2.61 10.53
C ASP A 121 -0.90 -3.62 11.69
N GLN A 122 0.23 -4.08 12.24
CA GLN A 122 0.26 -5.18 13.24
C GLN A 122 0.30 -4.68 14.68
N THR A 123 0.72 -3.44 14.92
CA THR A 123 0.89 -2.89 16.28
C THR A 123 -0.31 -2.08 16.77
N LEU A 124 -1.38 -1.99 15.98
CA LEU A 124 -2.47 -1.02 16.14
C LEU A 124 -3.85 -1.70 16.06
N GLU A 125 -4.02 -2.91 16.59
CA GLU A 125 -5.26 -3.70 16.44
C GLU A 125 -6.54 -2.94 16.84
N ASP A 126 -6.45 -1.96 17.75
CA ASP A 126 -7.58 -1.11 18.19
C ASP A 126 -7.34 0.40 17.98
N ALA A 127 -6.44 0.78 17.08
CA ALA A 127 -6.12 2.17 16.82
C ALA A 127 -6.39 2.58 15.36
N MET A 128 -6.55 3.88 15.16
CA MET A 128 -6.70 4.47 13.84
C MET A 128 -5.41 4.28 13.03
N PHE A 129 -5.49 3.61 11.89
CA PHE A 129 -4.31 3.33 11.08
C PHE A 129 -3.89 4.59 10.28
N PRO A 130 -2.58 4.85 10.17
CA PRO A 130 -2.08 5.92 9.33
C PRO A 130 -2.30 5.59 7.85
N GLY A 131 -2.43 6.62 7.02
CA GLY A 131 -2.46 6.44 5.57
C GLY A 131 -1.11 5.94 5.05
N HIS A 132 -1.10 4.89 4.23
CA HIS A 132 0.13 4.42 3.54
C HIS A 132 0.43 5.22 2.27
N TYR A 133 -0.49 6.08 1.85
CA TYR A 133 -0.39 6.92 0.66
C TYR A 133 -0.75 8.37 1.02
N VAL A 134 -0.19 9.31 0.28
CA VAL A 134 -0.49 10.74 0.36
C VAL A 134 -0.77 11.28 -1.03
N ILE A 135 -1.57 12.33 -1.13
CA ILE A 135 -1.64 13.12 -2.37
C ILE A 135 -0.85 14.41 -2.22
N VAL A 136 -0.28 14.84 -3.34
CA VAL A 136 0.35 16.14 -3.53
C VAL A 136 -0.54 16.95 -4.48
N ARG A 137 -1.17 18.00 -3.95
CA ARG A 137 -2.18 18.78 -4.69
C ARG A 137 -1.57 19.61 -5.81
N GLU A 138 -0.38 20.16 -5.59
CA GLU A 138 0.33 21.02 -6.55
C GLU A 138 0.57 20.31 -7.90
N GLU A 139 0.53 18.99 -7.91
CA GLU A 139 0.81 18.13 -9.06
C GLU A 139 -0.44 17.52 -9.68
N ARG A 140 -1.54 18.29 -9.69
CA ARG A 140 -2.84 17.81 -10.17
C ARG A 140 -3.33 16.55 -9.43
N GLY A 141 -2.94 16.39 -8.16
CA GLY A 141 -3.30 15.22 -7.34
C GLY A 141 -2.46 13.99 -7.64
N ALA A 142 -1.15 14.16 -7.81
CA ALA A 142 -0.22 13.02 -7.84
C ALA A 142 -0.27 12.27 -6.50
N VAL A 143 -0.18 10.94 -6.57
CA VAL A 143 -0.26 10.05 -5.41
C VAL A 143 1.12 9.49 -5.14
N TYR A 144 1.55 9.52 -3.89
CA TYR A 144 2.82 8.98 -3.43
C TYR A 144 2.59 7.99 -2.30
N ASP A 145 3.53 7.08 -2.07
CA ASP A 145 3.62 6.43 -0.76
C ASP A 145 3.87 7.48 0.33
N ALA A 146 3.28 7.27 1.50
CA ALA A 146 3.54 8.13 2.65
C ALA A 146 4.98 7.94 3.16
N PRO A 147 5.63 8.96 3.73
CA PRO A 147 6.89 8.80 4.44
C PRO A 147 6.84 7.80 5.61
N VAL A 148 8.00 7.31 6.04
CA VAL A 148 8.07 6.39 7.20
C VAL A 148 7.62 7.06 8.50
N SER A 149 7.86 8.36 8.65
CA SER A 149 7.46 9.18 9.80
C SER A 149 6.00 9.64 9.77
N PHE A 150 5.27 9.34 8.69
CA PHE A 150 3.92 9.83 8.49
C PHE A 150 2.92 9.04 9.34
N SER A 151 2.13 9.75 10.14
CA SER A 151 1.22 9.18 11.14
C SER A 151 -0.22 9.71 11.04
N VAL A 152 -0.54 10.48 10.00
CA VAL A 152 -1.86 11.03 9.81
C VAL A 152 -2.85 9.90 9.49
N PRO A 153 -4.00 9.82 10.17
CA PRO A 153 -5.04 8.83 9.87
C PRO A 153 -5.41 8.73 8.38
N TRP A 154 -5.83 7.56 7.93
CA TRP A 154 -6.26 7.44 6.53
C TRP A 154 -7.58 8.18 6.24
N ILE A 155 -8.45 8.32 7.26
CA ILE A 155 -9.79 8.93 7.12
C ILE A 155 -9.83 10.46 7.23
N ASN A 156 -8.70 11.14 7.40
CA ASN A 156 -8.65 12.60 7.45
C ASN A 156 -7.79 13.18 6.30
N GLY A 157 -7.89 12.56 5.12
CA GLY A 157 -7.27 13.07 3.90
C GLY A 157 -5.77 13.30 4.07
N PRO A 158 -4.95 12.23 4.19
CA PRO A 158 -3.51 12.37 4.31
C PRO A 158 -2.95 13.08 3.06
N GLU A 159 -2.66 14.36 3.22
CA GLU A 159 -2.17 15.27 2.19
C GLU A 159 -0.81 15.81 2.61
N MET A 160 0.09 15.97 1.65
CA MET A 160 1.42 16.49 1.93
C MET A 160 1.85 17.43 0.82
N ARG A 161 2.49 18.54 1.19
CA ARG A 161 3.15 19.40 0.23
C ARG A 161 4.39 18.73 -0.34
N ARG A 162 4.68 18.97 -1.62
CA ARG A 162 5.83 18.35 -2.30
C ARG A 162 7.17 18.57 -1.58
N ASP A 163 7.41 19.78 -1.07
CA ASP A 163 8.67 20.13 -0.39
C ASP A 163 8.89 19.34 0.90
N VAL A 164 7.82 19.11 1.68
CA VAL A 164 7.87 18.28 2.88
C VAL A 164 8.11 16.81 2.53
N LEU A 165 7.47 16.33 1.45
CA LEU A 165 7.64 14.96 0.98
C LEU A 165 9.08 14.68 0.54
N ILE A 166 9.67 15.58 -0.25
CA ILE A 166 11.05 15.45 -0.74
C ILE A 166 12.07 15.50 0.41
N GLY A 167 11.80 16.28 1.46
CA GLY A 167 12.63 16.32 2.66
C GLY A 167 12.49 15.10 3.58
N SER A 168 11.55 14.19 3.29
CA SER A 168 11.25 13.04 4.13
C SER A 168 11.87 11.74 3.59
N ILE A 169 12.04 10.75 4.48
CA ILE A 169 12.53 9.42 4.11
C ILE A 169 11.35 8.59 3.58
N GLY A 170 11.48 8.13 2.34
CA GLY A 170 10.48 7.28 1.71
C GLY A 170 10.52 5.83 2.20
N PRO A 171 9.39 5.10 2.14
CA PRO A 171 9.27 3.77 2.71
C PRO A 171 9.91 2.65 1.87
N HIS A 172 10.39 2.96 0.65
CA HIS A 172 10.94 1.99 -0.28
C HIS A 172 12.38 2.34 -0.63
N SER A 173 13.35 1.70 0.02
CA SER A 173 14.77 1.99 -0.21
C SER A 173 15.08 3.49 -0.08
N ASN A 174 14.50 4.14 0.93
CA ASN A 174 14.52 5.58 1.19
C ASN A 174 13.85 6.48 0.13
N GLY A 175 13.23 5.88 -0.90
CA GLY A 175 12.46 6.59 -1.92
C GLY A 175 10.97 6.28 -1.87
N PHE A 176 10.25 6.85 -2.84
CA PHE A 176 8.79 6.83 -2.93
C PHE A 176 8.36 6.28 -4.28
N PHE A 177 7.40 5.36 -4.32
CA PHE A 177 6.65 5.17 -5.55
C PHE A 177 5.62 6.27 -5.68
N PHE A 178 5.33 6.64 -6.93
CA PHE A 178 4.35 7.66 -7.21
C PHE A 178 3.63 7.42 -8.54
N SER A 179 2.41 7.92 -8.64
CA SER A 179 1.64 7.94 -9.88
C SER A 179 1.03 9.32 -10.08
N ASP A 180 1.32 9.91 -11.23
CA ASP A 180 0.90 11.25 -11.61
C ASP A 180 0.23 11.25 -12.99
N SER A 181 -0.22 12.43 -13.44
CA SER A 181 -0.82 12.56 -14.76
C SER A 181 0.18 12.60 -15.93
N SER A 182 1.49 12.66 -15.64
CA SER A 182 2.53 12.79 -16.67
C SER A 182 3.03 11.43 -17.16
N GLN A 183 2.97 10.40 -16.31
CA GLN A 183 3.42 9.06 -16.63
C GLN A 183 2.24 8.08 -16.82
N GLN A 184 2.29 7.23 -17.84
CA GLN A 184 1.32 6.14 -18.02
C GLN A 184 1.49 4.98 -16.99
N GLY A 185 2.29 5.19 -15.95
CA GLY A 185 2.76 4.17 -15.02
C GLY A 185 3.04 4.70 -13.62
N VAL A 186 3.79 3.90 -12.85
CA VAL A 186 4.22 4.24 -11.50
C VAL A 186 5.71 4.50 -11.54
N GLY A 187 6.10 5.74 -11.24
CA GLY A 187 7.50 6.15 -11.15
C GLY A 187 8.08 5.85 -9.77
N PHE A 188 9.39 6.02 -9.66
CA PHE A 188 10.10 5.97 -8.38
C PHE A 188 10.87 7.28 -8.18
N MET A 189 10.77 7.87 -7.00
CA MET A 189 11.45 9.11 -6.65
C MET A 189 12.46 8.84 -5.53
N LEU A 190 13.70 9.29 -5.72
CA LEU A 190 14.77 9.22 -4.74
C LEU A 190 15.50 10.56 -4.69
N ASN A 191 15.74 11.09 -3.47
CA ASN A 191 16.40 12.38 -3.27
C ASN A 191 15.76 13.53 -4.08
N GLY A 192 14.43 13.52 -4.21
CA GLY A 192 13.67 14.52 -4.96
C GLY A 192 13.73 14.40 -6.48
N GLN A 193 14.42 13.39 -7.02
CA GLN A 193 14.53 13.15 -8.46
C GLN A 193 13.75 11.88 -8.86
N SER A 194 13.02 11.97 -9.97
CA SER A 194 12.37 10.80 -10.58
C SER A 194 13.43 9.92 -11.26
N ILE A 195 13.44 8.64 -10.94
CA ILE A 195 14.26 7.61 -11.57
C ILE A 195 13.32 6.78 -12.46
N HIS A 196 13.67 6.71 -13.74
CA HIS A 196 12.96 5.91 -14.75
C HIS A 196 13.65 4.56 -14.95
#